data_AF-A0A2K4WWF9-F1
#
_entry.id   AF-A0A2K4WWF9-F1
#
_cell.length_a   1.000
_cell.length_b   1.000
_cell.length_c   1.000
_cell.angle_alpha   90.00
_cell.angle_beta   90.00
_cell.angle_gamma   90.00
#
_symmetry.space_group_name_H-M   'P 1'
#
loop_
_entity.id
_entity.type
_entity.pdbx_description
1 polymer ?
#
loop_
_entity_poly.entity_id
_entity_poly.type
_entity_poly.pdbx_seq_one_letter_code
_entity_poly.pdbx_strand_id
1 'polypeptide(L)'
;MYQQKINHPANLGAEPLATEVYEAMFELFEYICSFWNNLDNPQQFKSRLFVFMDNRIRLHPEYRSIYSSARLTMDELISSMGKADAYKMLFTDAAANQAPPQTPLALVRQKVSNEFISFQVSQGGFKAFSGAINYPGYIAGAFIPGEPAPYRDIGEAAQ
;
A
#
# COMPACT_ATOMS: atom_id res chain seq x y z
N MET A 1 15.58 4.64 -21.59
CA MET A 1 15.57 5.79 -20.67
C MET A 1 16.31 5.41 -19.40
N TYR A 2 17.22 6.26 -18.96
CA TYR A 2 18.15 6.09 -17.84
C TYR A 2 17.40 5.84 -16.52
N GLN A 3 17.31 4.59 -16.05
CA GLN A 3 17.09 4.34 -14.61
C GLN A 3 18.42 4.62 -13.91
N GLN A 4 18.65 5.89 -13.58
CA GLN A 4 19.69 6.24 -12.64
C GLN A 4 19.41 5.42 -11.37
N LYS A 5 20.33 4.53 -11.01
CA LYS A 5 20.30 3.83 -9.72
C LYS A 5 20.58 4.89 -8.65
N ILE A 6 19.57 5.66 -8.27
CA ILE A 6 19.67 6.67 -7.22
C ILE A 6 19.74 5.90 -5.89
N ASN A 7 20.94 5.43 -5.54
CA ASN A 7 21.23 5.06 -4.17
C ASN A 7 21.60 6.34 -3.44
N HIS A 8 20.81 6.73 -2.43
CA HIS A 8 21.16 7.86 -1.59
C HIS A 8 22.52 7.60 -0.90
N PRO A 9 23.46 8.58 -0.85
CA PRO A 9 24.81 8.37 -0.33
C PRO A 9 24.84 7.87 1.12
N ALA A 10 23.83 8.25 1.93
CA ALA A 10 23.67 7.78 3.30
C ALA A 10 23.40 6.26 3.44
N ASN A 11 23.13 5.55 2.34
CA ASN A 11 22.94 4.09 2.36
C ASN A 11 24.25 3.31 2.15
N LEU A 12 25.37 3.98 1.88
CA LEU A 12 26.67 3.32 1.79
C LEU A 12 27.06 2.74 3.16
N GLY A 13 27.06 1.40 3.26
CA GLY A 13 27.40 0.69 4.50
C GLY A 13 26.28 0.66 5.55
N ALA A 14 25.04 0.98 5.17
CA ALA A 14 23.93 0.98 6.12
C ALA A 14 23.43 -0.46 6.36
N GLU A 15 23.45 -0.92 7.61
CA GLU A 15 23.02 -2.28 7.99
C GLU A 15 21.59 -2.59 7.56
N PRO A 16 21.21 -3.83 7.23
CA PRO A 16 19.81 -4.17 6.99
C PRO A 16 18.91 -3.82 8.20
N LEU A 17 17.61 -3.64 7.95
CA LEU A 17 16.65 -3.57 9.06
C LEU A 17 16.64 -4.90 9.83
N ALA A 18 16.36 -4.81 11.13
CA ALA A 18 16.18 -6.00 11.97
C ALA A 18 15.02 -6.85 11.45
N THR A 19 15.16 -8.17 11.50
CA THR A 19 14.16 -9.12 10.94
C THR A 19 12.79 -8.91 11.55
N GLU A 20 12.71 -8.59 12.84
CA GLU A 20 11.47 -8.39 13.56
C GLU A 20 10.72 -7.14 13.09
N VAL A 21 11.42 -6.15 12.52
CA VAL A 21 10.77 -4.98 11.90
C VAL A 21 10.13 -5.37 10.58
N TYR A 22 10.83 -6.15 9.74
CA TYR A 22 10.24 -6.66 8.50
C TYR A 22 9.01 -7.52 8.78
N GLU A 23 9.08 -8.41 9.77
CA GLU A 23 7.95 -9.26 10.15
C GLU A 23 6.76 -8.44 10.68
N ALA A 24 7.00 -7.43 11.53
CA ALA A 24 5.94 -6.54 12.00
C ALA A 24 5.29 -5.74 10.85
N MET A 25 6.09 -5.30 9.87
CA MET A 25 5.56 -4.62 8.68
C MET A 25 4.77 -5.57 7.77
N PHE A 26 5.19 -6.82 7.66
CA PHE A 26 4.42 -7.83 6.95
C PHE A 26 3.10 -8.14 7.65
N GLU A 27 3.10 -8.27 8.98
CA GLU A 27 1.88 -8.46 9.76
C GLU A 27 0.88 -7.31 9.55
N LEU A 28 1.34 -6.06 9.58
CA LEU A 28 0.52 -4.89 9.24
C LEU A 28 -0.12 -5.05 7.84
N PHE A 29 0.65 -5.51 6.85
CA PHE A 29 0.17 -5.77 5.50
C PHE A 29 -0.86 -6.90 5.43
N GLU A 30 -0.70 -7.97 6.22
CA GLU A 30 -1.70 -9.04 6.34
C GLU A 30 -3.02 -8.49 6.90
N TYR A 31 -2.96 -7.63 7.92
CA TYR A 31 -4.15 -6.96 8.46
C TYR A 31 -4.82 -6.04 7.45
N ILE A 32 -4.04 -5.33 6.63
CA ILE A 32 -4.58 -4.56 5.49
C ILE A 32 -5.31 -5.51 4.52
N CYS A 33 -4.71 -6.63 4.13
CA CYS A 33 -5.36 -7.59 3.24
C CYS A 33 -6.65 -8.17 3.83
N SER A 34 -6.64 -8.51 5.12
CA SER A 34 -7.81 -9.02 5.83
C SER A 34 -8.90 -7.97 6.00
N PHE A 35 -8.55 -6.73 6.30
CA PHE A 35 -9.53 -5.66 6.58
C PHE A 35 -10.36 -5.32 5.34
N TRP A 36 -9.74 -5.29 4.16
CA TRP A 36 -10.43 -5.03 2.89
C TRP A 36 -10.85 -6.31 2.15
N ASN A 37 -10.45 -7.48 2.64
CA ASN A 37 -10.77 -8.80 2.07
C ASN A 37 -10.56 -8.87 0.56
N ASN A 38 -9.44 -8.31 0.09
CA ASN A 38 -9.22 -8.08 -1.34
C ASN A 38 -8.05 -8.87 -1.95
N LEU A 39 -7.29 -9.58 -1.11
CA LEU A 39 -6.14 -10.40 -1.46
C LEU A 39 -6.13 -11.64 -0.58
N ASP A 40 -6.53 -12.77 -1.15
CA ASP A 40 -6.76 -14.03 -0.42
C ASP A 40 -5.49 -14.68 0.12
N ASN A 41 -4.32 -14.35 -0.45
CA ASN A 41 -3.04 -14.92 -0.05
C ASN A 41 -1.96 -13.83 0.05
N PRO A 42 -1.85 -13.13 1.19
CA PRO A 42 -0.85 -12.09 1.43
C PRO A 42 0.59 -12.62 1.38
N GLN A 43 0.80 -13.90 1.76
CA GLN A 43 2.11 -14.52 1.87
C GLN A 43 2.91 -14.51 0.57
N GLN A 44 2.25 -14.63 -0.58
CA GLN A 44 2.92 -14.57 -1.89
C GLN A 44 3.57 -13.20 -2.18
N PHE A 45 3.18 -12.15 -1.46
CA PHE A 45 3.70 -10.79 -1.63
C PHE A 45 4.76 -10.42 -0.59
N LYS A 46 5.08 -11.29 0.38
CA LYS A 46 6.04 -11.00 1.46
C LYS A 46 7.39 -10.52 0.93
N SER A 47 7.98 -11.27 0.00
CA SER A 47 9.27 -10.90 -0.61
C SER A 47 9.19 -9.58 -1.39
N ARG A 48 8.07 -9.32 -2.07
CA ARG A 48 7.85 -8.07 -2.81
C ARG A 48 7.71 -6.88 -1.86
N LEU A 49 7.03 -7.05 -0.74
CA LEU A 49 6.91 -6.02 0.29
C LEU A 49 8.29 -5.69 0.89
N PHE A 50 9.11 -6.69 1.17
CA PHE A 50 10.46 -6.45 1.71
C PHE A 50 11.33 -5.68 0.72
N VAL A 51 11.30 -6.06 -0.56
CA VAL A 51 11.97 -5.31 -1.63
C VAL A 51 11.42 -3.88 -1.75
N PHE A 52 10.10 -3.70 -1.60
CA PHE A 52 9.47 -2.38 -1.58
C PHE A 52 10.02 -1.52 -0.44
N MET A 53 10.11 -2.05 0.78
CA MET A 53 10.69 -1.37 1.94
C MET A 53 12.17 -1.01 1.70
N ASP A 54 12.96 -1.94 1.17
CA ASP A 54 14.38 -1.71 0.88
C ASP A 54 14.59 -0.64 -0.20
N ASN A 55 13.72 -0.63 -1.21
CA ASN A 55 13.72 0.42 -2.22
C ASN A 55 13.37 1.77 -1.60
N ARG A 56 12.39 1.81 -0.69
CA ARG A 56 12.00 3.04 0.01
C ARG A 56 13.14 3.59 0.85
N ILE A 57 13.83 2.75 1.62
CA ILE A 57 15.02 3.14 2.40
C ILE A 57 16.16 3.60 1.49
N ARG A 58 16.37 2.94 0.35
CA ARG A 58 17.41 3.33 -0.62
C ARG A 58 17.22 4.72 -1.20
N LEU A 59 15.97 5.10 -1.44
CA LEU A 59 15.59 6.43 -1.92
C LEU A 59 15.50 7.46 -0.79
N HIS A 60 15.03 7.04 0.37
CA HIS A 60 14.70 7.85 1.54
C HIS A 60 15.18 7.15 2.81
N PRO A 61 16.45 7.36 3.22
CA PRO A 61 17.06 6.67 4.36
C PRO A 61 16.28 6.80 5.66
N GLU A 62 15.51 7.89 5.84
CA GLU A 62 14.64 8.12 6.99
C GLU A 62 13.59 7.02 7.17
N TYR A 63 13.23 6.27 6.13
CA TYR A 63 12.28 5.16 6.25
C TYR A 63 12.75 4.06 7.20
N ARG A 64 14.06 3.95 7.44
CA ARG A 64 14.62 3.01 8.41
C ARG A 64 14.11 3.30 9.82
N SER A 65 14.21 4.56 10.26
CA SER A 65 13.71 4.95 11.58
C SER A 65 12.19 4.92 11.60
N ILE A 66 11.53 5.32 10.51
CA ILE A 66 10.07 5.27 10.40
C ILE A 66 9.53 3.85 10.58
N TYR A 67 10.09 2.83 9.91
CA TYR A 67 9.63 1.44 10.08
C TYR A 67 9.91 0.91 11.49
N SER A 68 11.04 1.28 12.09
CA SER A 68 11.37 0.89 13.46
C SER A 68 10.40 1.54 14.47
N SER A 69 10.11 2.84 14.31
CA SER A 69 9.12 3.56 15.11
C SER A 69 7.71 3.04 14.87
N ALA A 70 7.38 2.62 13.65
CA ALA A 70 6.06 2.06 13.34
C ALA A 70 5.78 0.81 14.15
N ARG A 71 6.76 -0.09 14.28
CA ARG A 71 6.65 -1.24 15.17
C ARG A 71 6.31 -0.81 16.61
N LEU A 72 7.07 0.12 17.18
CA LEU A 72 6.85 0.58 18.56
C LEU A 72 5.46 1.21 18.74
N THR A 73 5.04 2.05 17.80
CA THR A 73 3.70 2.66 17.82
C THR A 73 2.59 1.61 17.71
N MET A 74 2.78 0.57 16.90
CA MET A 74 1.83 -0.55 16.84
C MET A 74 1.78 -1.32 18.16
N ASP A 75 2.94 -1.63 18.77
CA ASP A 75 3.02 -2.31 20.07
C ASP A 75 2.26 -1.51 21.17
N GLU A 76 2.40 -0.19 21.19
CA GLU A 76 1.69 0.71 22.10
C GLU A 76 0.17 0.76 21.84
N LEU A 77 -0.24 0.87 20.57
CA LEU A 77 -1.65 0.87 20.20
C LEU A 77 -2.30 -0.48 20.56
N ILE A 78 -1.67 -1.60 20.21
CA ILE A 78 -2.17 -2.94 20.52
C ILE A 78 -2.31 -3.13 22.04
N SER A 79 -1.34 -2.64 22.82
CA SER A 79 -1.38 -2.72 24.28
C SER A 79 -2.50 -1.87 24.90
N SER A 80 -2.86 -0.75 24.27
CA SER A 80 -3.84 0.19 24.82
C SER A 80 -5.30 -0.12 24.45
N MET A 81 -5.56 -0.59 23.23
CA MET A 81 -6.94 -0.80 22.74
C MET A 81 -7.19 -2.20 22.15
N GLY A 82 -6.19 -3.07 22.14
CA GLY A 82 -6.27 -4.38 21.54
C GLY A 82 -5.98 -4.37 20.04
N LYS A 83 -5.66 -5.55 19.52
CA LYS A 83 -5.04 -5.72 18.20
C LYS A 83 -5.93 -5.29 17.02
N ALA A 84 -7.19 -5.71 17.01
CA ALA A 84 -8.11 -5.41 15.92
C ALA A 84 -8.42 -3.91 15.82
N ASP A 85 -8.67 -3.26 16.95
CA ASP A 85 -8.99 -1.82 17.00
C ASP A 85 -7.76 -0.95 16.70
N ALA A 86 -6.57 -1.37 17.14
CA ALA A 86 -5.31 -0.70 16.79
C ALA A 86 -5.08 -0.62 15.28
N TYR A 87 -5.20 -1.76 14.58
CA TYR A 87 -5.05 -1.78 13.12
C TYR A 87 -6.16 -1.01 12.41
N LYS A 88 -7.41 -1.15 12.85
CA LYS A 88 -8.53 -0.37 12.30
C LYS A 88 -8.27 1.13 12.42
N MET A 89 -7.78 1.61 13.57
CA MET A 89 -7.41 3.01 13.76
C MET A 89 -6.33 3.45 12.76
N LEU A 90 -5.28 2.64 12.57
CA LEU A 90 -4.22 2.88 11.58
C LEU A 90 -4.72 2.94 10.12
N PHE A 91 -5.89 2.36 9.83
CA PHE A 91 -6.48 2.28 8.50
C PHE A 91 -7.55 3.33 8.24
N THR A 92 -8.31 3.75 9.26
CA THR A 92 -9.49 4.60 9.06
C THR A 92 -9.49 5.95 9.76
N ASP A 93 -8.58 6.23 10.70
CA ASP A 93 -8.53 7.54 11.38
C ASP A 93 -8.18 8.70 10.44
N ALA A 94 -9.16 9.55 10.15
CA ALA A 94 -9.02 10.72 9.29
C ALA A 94 -8.15 11.82 9.91
N ALA A 95 -8.10 11.94 11.25
CA ALA A 95 -7.28 12.94 11.93
C ALA A 95 -5.79 12.61 11.80
N ALA A 96 -5.43 11.33 11.94
CA ALA A 96 -4.07 10.85 11.71
C ALA A 96 -3.62 10.99 10.24
N ASN A 97 -4.53 11.25 9.29
CA ASN A 97 -4.21 11.42 7.87
C ASN A 97 -3.89 12.87 7.46
N GLN A 98 -3.96 13.83 8.38
CA GLN A 98 -3.70 15.24 8.08
C GLN A 98 -2.20 15.53 8.01
N ALA A 99 -1.75 16.11 6.89
CA ALA A 99 -0.37 16.51 6.71
C ALA A 99 -0.11 17.93 7.26
N PRO A 100 1.06 18.21 7.88
CA PRO A 100 2.13 17.27 8.19
C PRO A 100 1.83 16.44 9.46
N PRO A 101 2.37 15.21 9.58
CA PRO A 101 2.10 14.35 10.72
C PRO A 101 2.67 14.96 12.01
N GLN A 102 1.81 15.10 13.04
CA GLN A 102 2.18 15.70 14.34
C GLN A 102 2.38 14.66 15.46
N THR A 103 1.96 13.41 15.22
CA THR A 103 2.02 12.33 16.21
C THR A 103 2.66 11.09 15.60
N PRO A 104 3.20 10.16 16.42
CA PRO A 104 3.70 8.88 15.92
C PRO A 104 2.65 8.11 15.13
N LEU A 105 1.40 8.06 15.62
CA LEU A 105 0.27 7.45 14.90
C LEU A 105 0.07 8.09 13.51
N ALA A 106 0.07 9.42 13.43
CA ALA A 106 -0.09 10.13 12.16
C ALA A 106 1.08 9.85 11.20
N LEU A 107 2.32 9.79 11.71
CA LEU A 107 3.49 9.44 10.91
C LEU A 107 3.37 8.03 10.33
N VAL A 108 3.06 7.04 11.16
CA VAL A 108 2.90 5.64 10.74
C VAL A 108 1.77 5.50 9.74
N ARG A 109 0.63 6.16 9.99
CA ARG A 109 -0.48 6.17 9.05
C ARG A 109 -0.06 6.70 7.69
N GLN A 110 0.55 7.89 7.66
CA GLN A 110 0.84 8.59 6.40
C GLN A 110 1.99 7.95 5.62
N LYS A 111 3.04 7.46 6.31
CA LYS A 111 4.26 6.98 5.68
C LYS A 111 4.35 5.47 5.52
N VAL A 112 3.58 4.71 6.31
CA VAL A 112 3.62 3.24 6.27
C VAL A 112 2.27 2.68 5.84
N SER A 113 1.21 2.92 6.62
CA SER A 113 -0.12 2.34 6.37
C SER A 113 -0.64 2.69 4.98
N ASN A 114 -0.68 3.99 4.64
CA ASN A 114 -1.15 4.44 3.33
C ASN A 114 -0.31 3.91 2.16
N GLU A 115 1.01 3.80 2.34
CA GLU A 115 1.89 3.25 1.31
C GLU A 115 1.68 1.74 1.13
N PHE A 116 1.42 1.01 2.22
CA PHE A 116 1.13 -0.42 2.16
C PHE A 116 -0.26 -0.73 1.60
N ILE A 117 -1.25 0.10 1.90
CA ILE A 117 -2.57 0.06 1.23
C ILE A 117 -2.39 0.34 -0.27
N SER A 118 -1.61 1.35 -0.63
CA SER A 118 -1.31 1.64 -2.05
C SER A 118 -0.58 0.48 -2.73
N PHE A 119 0.37 -0.14 -2.02
CA PHE A 119 1.08 -1.32 -2.50
C PHE A 119 0.13 -2.51 -2.69
N GLN A 120 -0.70 -2.85 -1.72
CA GLN A 120 -1.73 -3.87 -1.80
C GLN A 120 -2.60 -3.69 -3.05
N VAL A 121 -3.11 -2.47 -3.25
CA VAL A 121 -3.92 -2.11 -4.41
C VAL A 121 -3.16 -2.34 -5.71
N SER A 122 -1.88 -1.96 -5.79
CA SER A 122 -1.02 -2.21 -6.96
C SER A 122 -0.78 -3.69 -7.26
N GLN A 123 -0.90 -4.57 -6.26
CA GLN A 123 -0.75 -6.02 -6.43
C GLN A 123 -2.03 -6.70 -6.93
N GLY A 124 -3.09 -5.94 -7.23
CA GLY A 124 -4.36 -6.46 -7.75
C GLY A 124 -5.51 -6.42 -6.75
N GLY A 125 -5.36 -5.73 -5.61
CA GLY A 125 -6.43 -5.57 -4.61
C GLY A 125 -7.71 -4.90 -5.13
N PHE A 126 -7.67 -4.20 -6.28
CA PHE A 126 -8.89 -3.70 -6.92
C PHE A 126 -9.84 -4.79 -7.42
N LYS A 127 -9.32 -5.97 -7.80
CA LYS A 127 -10.12 -7.06 -8.41
C LYS A 127 -11.26 -7.54 -7.50
N ALA A 128 -11.09 -7.41 -6.18
CA ALA A 128 -12.07 -7.84 -5.20
C ALA A 128 -12.97 -6.69 -4.66
N PHE A 129 -12.56 -5.43 -4.82
CA PHE A 129 -13.24 -4.28 -4.20
C PHE A 129 -14.61 -3.96 -4.81
N SER A 130 -14.85 -4.32 -6.07
CA SER A 130 -16.06 -3.90 -6.80
C SER A 130 -16.82 -5.05 -7.46
N GLY A 131 -16.35 -6.30 -7.32
CA GLY A 131 -16.82 -7.38 -8.20
C GLY A 131 -16.58 -7.07 -9.69
N ALA A 132 -15.91 -5.96 -10.01
CA ALA A 132 -15.46 -5.67 -11.35
C ALA A 132 -14.29 -6.60 -11.60
N ILE A 133 -14.56 -7.63 -12.41
CA ILE A 133 -13.55 -8.23 -13.27
C ILE A 133 -12.77 -7.05 -13.83
N ASN A 134 -11.45 -6.99 -13.61
CA ASN A 134 -10.58 -6.00 -14.25
C ASN A 134 -11.10 -5.81 -15.67
N TYR A 135 -11.80 -4.71 -15.92
CA TYR A 135 -12.32 -4.43 -17.24
C TYR A 135 -11.04 -4.47 -18.08
N PRO A 136 -10.91 -5.40 -19.05
CA PRO A 136 -9.72 -5.46 -19.87
C PRO A 136 -9.54 -4.04 -20.35
N GLY A 137 -8.45 -3.42 -19.90
CA GLY A 137 -8.38 -1.96 -19.84
C GLY A 137 -8.88 -1.40 -21.15
N TYR A 138 -9.74 -0.39 -21.08
CA TYR A 138 -10.04 0.43 -22.24
C TYR A 138 -8.72 0.97 -22.78
N ILE A 139 -8.10 0.21 -23.69
CA ILE A 139 -7.11 0.71 -24.62
C ILE A 139 -7.97 1.40 -25.65
N ALA A 140 -7.99 2.73 -25.65
CA ALA A 140 -8.64 3.50 -26.69
C ALA A 140 -8.20 2.94 -28.06
N GLY A 141 -9.12 2.29 -28.78
CA GLY A 141 -8.87 1.67 -30.09
C GLY A 141 -9.03 0.14 -30.18
N ALA A 142 -9.25 -0.60 -29.09
CA ALA A 142 -9.52 -2.04 -29.18
C ALA A 142 -10.99 -2.30 -29.57
N PHE A 143 -11.24 -2.67 -30.83
CA PHE A 143 -12.54 -3.17 -31.28
C PHE A 143 -12.69 -4.65 -30.88
N ILE A 144 -13.53 -4.92 -29.87
CA ILE A 144 -13.92 -6.28 -29.49
C ILE A 144 -15.20 -6.62 -30.27
N PRO A 145 -15.19 -7.62 -31.18
CA PRO A 145 -16.38 -8.01 -31.91
C PRO A 145 -17.51 -8.43 -30.96
N GLY A 146 -18.62 -7.72 -30.99
CA GLY A 146 -19.83 -8.05 -30.21
C GLY A 146 -20.01 -7.25 -28.91
N GLU A 147 -19.05 -6.43 -28.50
CA GLU A 147 -19.24 -5.54 -27.35
C GLU A 147 -19.64 -4.12 -27.80
N PRO A 148 -20.70 -3.52 -27.21
CA PRO A 148 -21.10 -2.16 -27.52
C PRO A 148 -20.03 -1.17 -27.04
N ALA A 149 -19.72 -0.17 -27.88
CA ALA A 149 -18.82 0.90 -27.49
C ALA A 149 -19.42 1.70 -26.31
N PRO A 150 -18.74 1.79 -25.15
CA PRO A 150 -19.28 2.55 -24.03
C PRO A 150 -19.29 4.04 -24.40
N TYR A 151 -20.36 4.75 -23.99
CA TYR A 151 -20.60 6.20 -24.19
C TYR A 151 -21.04 6.67 -25.58
N ARG A 152 -21.35 5.76 -26.51
CA ARG A 152 -22.20 6.11 -27.67
C ARG A 152 -23.60 5.62 -27.38
N ASP A 153 -24.44 6.50 -26.85
CA ASP A 153 -25.87 6.29 -26.97
C ASP A 153 -26.20 6.33 -28.47
N ILE A 154 -26.75 5.22 -28.96
CA ILE A 154 -27.25 5.08 -30.34
C ILE A 154 -28.42 6.04 -30.64
N GLY A 155 -28.85 6.83 -29.64
CA GLY A 155 -29.98 7.76 -29.71
C GLY A 155 -29.71 9.10 -30.39
N GLU A 156 -28.46 9.48 -30.68
CA GLU A 156 -28.14 10.78 -31.31
C GLU A 156 -27.70 10.68 -32.79
N ALA A 157 -27.78 9.50 -33.41
CA ALA A 157 -27.45 9.33 -34.83
C ALA A 157 -28.68 9.14 -35.73
N ALA A 158 -29.82 9.71 -35.35
CA ALA A 158 -31.04 9.72 -36.15
C ALA A 158 -31.77 11.07 -36.07
N GLN A 159 -31.12 12.13 -36.54
CA GLN A 159 -31.77 13.32 -37.13
C GLN A 159 -30.98 13.75 -38.37
#